data_AF-A0A150WPY4-F1
#
_entry.id   AF-A0A150WPY4-F1
#
_cell.length_a   1.000
_cell.length_b   1.000
_cell.length_c   1.000
_cell.angle_alpha   90.00
_cell.angle_beta   90.00
_cell.angle_gamma   90.00
#
_symmetry.space_group_name_H-M   'P 1'
#
loop_
_entity.id
_entity.type
_entity.pdbx_description
1 polymer ?
#
loop_
_entity_poly.entity_id
_entity_poly.type
_entity_poly.pdbx_seq_one_letter_code
_entity_poly.pdbx_strand_id
1 'polypeptide(L)'
;MNMQKGFNSDITVRGKSYHIQTEDWGMQNPFLVSRIFCNGAVLKTIKTPYESVLRLGSSQTQEAIKLALRRQHSTIIDALMADGAV
;
A
#
# COMPACT_ATOMS: atom_id res chain seq x y z
N MET A 1 -8.17 -16.23 -8.95
CA MET A 1 -8.11 -14.76 -9.03
C MET A 1 -6.68 -14.35 -9.25
N ASN A 2 -6.44 -13.43 -10.17
CA ASN A 2 -5.10 -12.91 -10.42
C ASN A 2 -4.84 -11.69 -9.53
N MET A 3 -3.58 -11.53 -9.12
CA MET A 3 -3.11 -10.37 -8.37
C MET A 3 -3.41 -9.07 -9.13
N GLN A 4 -3.78 -8.03 -8.39
CA GLN A 4 -4.01 -6.70 -8.93
C GLN A 4 -2.70 -5.95 -9.14
N LYS A 5 -2.66 -5.08 -10.15
CA LYS A 5 -1.51 -4.19 -10.37
C LYS A 5 -1.35 -3.26 -9.17
N GLY A 6 -0.13 -3.25 -8.62
CA GLY A 6 0.25 -2.37 -7.52
C GLY A 6 0.38 -0.90 -7.91
N PHE A 7 0.73 -0.08 -6.93
CA PHE A 7 0.94 1.37 -7.09
C PHE A 7 2.35 1.75 -6.67
N ASN A 8 2.98 2.61 -7.47
CA ASN A 8 4.28 3.21 -7.18
C ASN A 8 4.13 4.73 -7.23
N SER A 9 4.78 5.44 -6.31
CA SER A 9 4.83 6.90 -6.31
C SER A 9 6.15 7.38 -5.70
N ASP A 10 6.75 8.37 -6.35
CA ASP A 10 7.89 9.11 -5.84
C ASP A 10 7.40 10.48 -5.36
N ILE A 11 7.64 10.80 -4.08
CA ILE A 11 7.22 12.07 -3.47
C ILE A 11 8.39 12.70 -2.72
N THR A 12 8.36 14.03 -2.61
CA THR A 12 9.30 14.78 -1.78
C THR A 12 8.56 15.40 -0.62
N VAL A 13 8.97 15.07 0.61
CA VAL A 13 8.40 15.61 1.84
C VAL A 13 9.50 16.29 2.63
N ARG A 14 9.35 17.61 2.89
CA ARG A 14 10.31 18.41 3.67
C ARG A 14 11.77 18.23 3.21
N GLY A 15 11.99 18.17 1.89
CA GLY A 15 13.31 18.03 1.28
C GLY A 15 13.88 16.60 1.23
N LYS A 16 13.15 15.60 1.75
CA LYS A 16 13.52 14.17 1.61
C LYS A 16 12.67 13.50 0.54
N SER A 17 13.31 12.72 -0.33
CA SER A 17 12.61 11.92 -1.34
C SER A 17 12.26 10.53 -0.80
N TYR A 18 11.03 10.11 -1.08
CA TYR A 18 10.49 8.81 -0.70
C TYR A 18 9.93 8.11 -1.93
N HIS A 19 10.18 6.81 -2.03
CA HIS A 19 9.51 5.93 -2.98
C HIS A 19 8.53 5.05 -2.22
N ILE A 20 7.26 5.05 -2.63
CA ILE A 20 6.21 4.25 -2.01
C ILE A 20 5.76 3.22 -3.04
N GLN A 21 5.83 1.95 -2.65
CA GLN A 21 5.34 0.82 -3.44
C GLN A 21 4.26 0.09 -2.65
N THR A 22 3.10 -0.17 -3.25
CA THR A 22 2.02 -0.96 -2.65
C THR A 22 1.64 -2.11 -3.59
N GLU A 23 1.68 -3.33 -3.08
CA GLU A 23 1.51 -4.58 -3.84
C GLU A 23 0.37 -5.42 -3.29
N ASP A 24 -0.23 -6.19 -4.18
CA ASP A 24 -1.14 -7.27 -3.85
C ASP A 24 -0.36 -8.60 -3.93
N TRP A 25 -0.27 -9.32 -2.81
CA TRP A 25 0.44 -10.60 -2.72
C TRP A 25 -0.46 -11.83 -2.99
N GLY A 26 -1.74 -11.60 -3.32
CA GLY A 26 -2.66 -12.60 -3.83
C GLY A 26 -3.20 -13.59 -2.79
N MET A 27 -4.08 -14.48 -3.22
CA MET A 27 -4.83 -15.40 -2.34
C MET A 27 -3.95 -16.40 -1.56
N GLN A 28 -2.76 -16.74 -2.08
CA GLN A 28 -1.83 -17.61 -1.37
C GLN A 28 -1.17 -16.90 -0.18
N ASN A 29 -1.11 -15.58 -0.22
CA ASN A 29 -0.56 -14.74 0.84
C ASN A 29 -1.38 -13.44 0.91
N PRO A 30 -2.60 -13.50 1.49
CA PRO A 30 -3.68 -12.51 1.28
C PRO A 30 -3.42 -11.21 2.02
N PHE A 31 -2.41 -10.48 1.57
CA PHE A 31 -1.94 -9.22 2.13
C PHE A 31 -1.80 -8.17 1.03
N LEU A 32 -2.16 -6.95 1.41
CA LEU A 32 -1.70 -5.75 0.74
C LEU A 32 -0.44 -5.26 1.46
N VAL A 33 0.66 -5.15 0.72
CA VAL A 33 1.96 -4.82 1.29
C VAL A 33 2.46 -3.51 0.74
N SER A 34 2.68 -2.54 1.62
CA SER A 34 3.31 -1.28 1.26
C SER A 34 4.72 -1.20 1.81
N ARG A 35 5.64 -0.70 0.99
CA ARG A 35 7.03 -0.40 1.36
C ARG A 35 7.32 1.06 1.09
N ILE A 36 7.89 1.72 2.08
CA ILE A 36 8.36 3.09 2.00
C ILE A 36 9.87 3.05 1.98
N PHE A 37 10.46 3.57 0.91
CA PHE A 37 11.89 3.65 0.73
C PHE A 37 12.38 5.09 0.85
N CYS A 38 13.59 5.27 1.34
CA CYS A 38 14.34 6.51 1.26
C CYS A 38 15.80 6.16 0.98
N ASN A 39 16.40 6.80 -0.03
CA ASN A 39 17.78 6.54 -0.46
C ASN A 39 18.08 5.04 -0.70
N GLY A 40 17.11 4.30 -1.27
CA GLY A 40 17.23 2.87 -1.57
C GLY A 40 17.04 1.92 -0.38
N ALA A 41 16.95 2.42 0.85
CA ALA A 41 16.66 1.62 2.04
C ALA A 41 15.16 1.57 2.32
N VAL A 42 14.65 0.41 2.74
CA VAL A 42 13.28 0.29 3.26
C VAL A 42 13.23 0.90 4.65
N LEU A 43 12.47 1.98 4.80
CA LEU A 43 12.22 2.60 6.11
C LEU A 43 11.10 1.89 6.85
N LYS A 44 10.06 1.48 6.12
CA LYS A 44 8.87 0.88 6.73
C LYS A 44 8.21 -0.11 5.77
N THR A 45 7.73 -1.21 6.35
CA THR A 45 6.85 -2.16 5.67
C THR A 45 5.53 -2.22 6.42
N ILE A 46 4.43 -2.05 5.69
CA ILE A 46 3.08 -2.12 6.22
C ILE A 46 2.41 -3.30 5.53
N LYS A 47 1.95 -4.27 6.33
CA LYS A 47 1.23 -5.44 5.85
C LYS A 47 -0.19 -5.39 6.37
N THR A 48 -1.15 -5.43 5.45
CA THR A 48 -2.57 -5.34 5.77
C THR A 48 -3.26 -6.59 5.22
N PRO A 49 -3.77 -7.50 6.07
CA PRO A 49 -4.45 -8.69 5.58
C PRO A 49 -5.75 -8.31 4.88
N TYR A 50 -6.12 -9.04 3.84
CA TYR A 50 -7.34 -8.79 3.06
C TYR A 50 -8.59 -8.66 3.94
N GLU A 51 -8.73 -9.51 4.97
CA GLU A 51 -9.87 -9.51 5.88
C GLU A 51 -10.08 -8.19 6.62
N SER A 52 -9.01 -7.39 6.78
CA SER A 52 -9.09 -6.09 7.48
C SER A 52 -9.56 -4.94 6.57
N VAL A 53 -9.44 -5.10 5.25
CA VAL A 53 -9.74 -4.04 4.26
C VAL A 53 -10.93 -4.38 3.38
N LEU A 54 -11.26 -5.66 3.26
CA LEU A 54 -12.45 -6.14 2.57
C LEU A 54 -13.59 -6.27 3.59
N ARG A 55 -14.79 -5.79 3.23
CA ARG A 55 -15.95 -5.89 4.13
C ARG A 55 -16.36 -7.35 4.31
N LEU A 56 -16.70 -7.74 5.54
CA LEU A 56 -17.36 -9.02 5.81
C LEU A 56 -18.57 -9.21 4.89
N GLY A 57 -18.60 -10.32 4.14
CA GLY A 57 -19.65 -10.64 3.17
C GLY A 57 -19.45 -10.05 1.76
N SER A 58 -18.44 -9.19 1.54
CA SER A 58 -18.03 -8.85 0.18
C SER A 58 -17.23 -10.01 -0.41
N SER A 59 -17.62 -10.48 -1.59
CA SER A 59 -16.76 -11.36 -2.38
C SER A 59 -15.40 -10.68 -2.53
N GLN A 60 -14.30 -11.41 -2.34
CA GLN A 60 -12.94 -10.91 -2.52
C GLN A 60 -12.67 -10.63 -4.01
N THR A 61 -13.45 -9.74 -4.61
CA THR A 61 -13.37 -9.48 -6.04
C THR A 61 -12.11 -8.70 -6.33
N GLN A 62 -11.65 -8.83 -7.58
CA GLN A 62 -10.51 -8.08 -8.08
C GLN A 62 -10.69 -6.57 -7.91
N GLU A 63 -11.90 -6.06 -8.11
CA GLU A 63 -12.23 -4.65 -7.91
C GLU A 63 -12.15 -4.22 -6.43
N ALA A 64 -12.60 -5.06 -5.51
CA ALA A 64 -12.51 -4.76 -4.09
C ALA A 64 -11.04 -4.71 -3.61
N ILE A 65 -10.22 -5.67 -4.05
CA ILE A 65 -8.77 -5.70 -3.78
C ILE A 65 -8.09 -4.46 -4.39
N LYS A 66 -8.41 -4.12 -5.64
CA LYS A 66 -7.85 -2.95 -6.33
C LYS A 66 -8.19 -1.63 -5.63
N LEU A 67 -9.43 -1.50 -5.15
CA LEU A 67 -9.86 -0.33 -4.38
C LEU A 67 -9.14 -0.25 -3.02
N ALA A 68 -8.99 -1.39 -2.33
CA ALA A 68 -8.26 -1.46 -1.07
C ALA A 68 -6.76 -1.12 -1.25
N LEU A 69 -6.11 -1.63 -2.31
CA LEU A 69 -4.75 -1.26 -2.69
C LEU A 69 -4.59 0.26 -2.85
N ARG A 70 -5.48 0.87 -3.64
CA ARG A 70 -5.45 2.31 -3.91
C ARG A 70 -5.61 3.11 -2.63
N ARG A 71 -6.55 2.70 -1.76
CA ARG A 71 -6.79 3.35 -0.46
C ARG A 71 -5.55 3.29 0.42
N GLN A 72 -4.98 2.10 0.61
CA GLN A 72 -3.78 1.94 1.43
C GLN A 72 -2.62 2.80 0.90
N HIS A 73 -2.41 2.82 -0.42
CA HIS A 73 -1.36 3.64 -1.03
C HIS A 73 -1.57 5.14 -0.79
N SER A 74 -2.79 5.66 -1.02
CA SER A 74 -3.12 7.07 -0.76
C SER A 74 -2.93 7.43 0.71
N THR A 75 -3.45 6.60 1.63
CA THR A 75 -3.33 6.86 3.07
C THR A 75 -1.89 6.97 3.54
N ILE A 76 -0.99 6.16 2.97
CA ILE A 76 0.45 6.23 3.29
C ILE A 76 1.07 7.53 2.79
N ILE A 77 0.74 7.93 1.55
CA ILE A 77 1.20 9.20 1.00
C ILE A 77 0.69 10.37 1.87
N ASP A 78 -0.60 10.37 2.21
CA ASP A 78 -1.22 11.41 3.02
C ASP A 78 -0.55 11.51 4.40
N ALA A 79 -0.29 10.38 5.05
CA ALA A 79 0.41 10.32 6.33
C ALA A 79 1.86 10.84 6.23
N LEU A 80 2.59 10.45 5.18
CA LEU A 80 3.93 10.98 4.93
C LEU A 80 3.92 12.49 4.73
N MET A 81 2.98 13.00 3.94
CA MET A 81 2.86 14.44 3.64
C MET A 81 2.50 15.25 4.90
N ALA A 82 1.65 14.72 5.78
CA ALA A 82 1.27 15.38 7.03
C ALA A 82 2.41 15.42 8.05
N ASP A 83 2.96 14.25 8.39
CA ASP A 83 3.83 14.12 9.56
C ASP A 83 5.33 14.20 9.22
N GLY A 84 5.72 13.92 7.97
CA GLY A 84 7.11 13.91 7.52
C GLY A 84 8.01 12.88 8.21
N ALA A 85 7.43 12.02 9.05
CA ALA A 85 8.09 10.96 9.80
C ALA A 85 7.46 9.61 9.47
N VAL A 86 8.30 8.59 9.36
CA VAL A 86 7.91 7.17 9.17
C VAL A 86 8.23 6.36 10.39
#